data_AF-A0A7L2R5B4-F1
#
_entry.id   AF-A0A7L2R5B4-F1
#
_cell.length_a   1.000
_cell.length_b   1.000
_cell.length_c   1.000
_cell.angle_alpha   90.00
_cell.angle_beta   90.00
_cell.angle_gamma   90.00
#
_symmetry.space_group_name_H-M   'P 1'
#
loop_
_entity.id
_entity.type
_entity.pdbx_description
1 polymer ?
#
loop_
_entity_poly.entity_id
_entity_poly.type
_entity_poly.pdbx_seq_one_letter_code
_entity_poly.pdbx_strand_id
1 'polypeptide(L)'
;MAREKPEAAAEAEAAPELSYREQLEFLNPIAQPLASRKLTRKLLKCIRKATRHKQIRRGVKEVQKFINKGEKGITVLAGDTLPIDVYCHIPIMCEDRSLPYAYVPSKT
;
A
#
# COMPACT_ATOMS: atom_id res chain seq x y z
N MET A 1 36.67 -9.19 3.69
CA MET A 1 35.76 -10.36 3.74
C MET A 1 34.59 -10.00 4.63
N ALA A 2 33.54 -9.43 4.03
CA ALA A 2 32.35 -8.98 4.75
C ALA A 2 31.50 -10.18 5.15
N ARG A 3 31.17 -10.24 6.44
CA ARG A 3 30.30 -11.25 7.04
C ARG A 3 28.92 -11.22 6.37
N GLU A 4 28.55 -12.29 5.68
CA GLU A 4 27.17 -12.59 5.35
C GLU A 4 26.42 -12.84 6.66
N LYS A 5 25.41 -12.01 6.93
CA LYS A 5 24.50 -12.17 8.07
C LYS A 5 23.16 -12.65 7.52
N PRO A 6 22.70 -13.86 7.89
CA PRO A 6 21.43 -14.40 7.41
C PRO A 6 20.27 -13.71 8.13
N GLU A 7 19.35 -13.08 7.39
CA GLU A 7 18.09 -12.54 7.92
C GLU A 7 17.00 -13.62 7.84
N ALA A 8 17.05 -14.56 8.79
CA ALA A 8 15.92 -15.43 9.11
C ALA A 8 15.34 -15.04 10.48
N ALA A 9 14.01 -15.20 10.60
CA ALA A 9 13.15 -15.08 11.77
C ALA A 9 12.58 -13.68 12.13
N ALA A 10 11.32 -13.47 11.75
CA ALA A 10 10.24 -13.10 12.67
C ALA A 10 8.89 -13.16 11.92
N GLU A 11 8.24 -14.33 12.02
CA GLU A 11 6.87 -14.62 11.59
C GLU A 11 5.84 -13.90 12.49
N ALA A 12 4.72 -13.51 11.90
CA ALA A 12 3.45 -13.31 12.59
C ALA A 12 2.32 -13.46 11.57
N GLU A 13 1.57 -14.54 11.75
CA GLU A 13 0.53 -15.16 10.92
C GLU A 13 -0.66 -14.25 10.56
N ALA A 14 -1.24 -14.45 9.37
CA ALA A 14 -2.61 -15.00 9.18
C ALA A 14 -3.17 -14.69 7.77
N ALA A 15 -3.80 -15.71 7.17
CA ALA A 15 -4.54 -15.82 5.89
C ALA A 15 -3.72 -16.36 4.69
N PRO A 16 -4.33 -17.23 3.87
CA PRO A 16 -3.65 -18.30 3.14
C PRO A 16 -2.69 -17.70 2.11
N GLU A 17 -1.42 -18.11 2.17
CA GLU A 17 -0.41 -17.60 1.26
C GLU A 17 -0.67 -18.11 -0.16
N LEU A 18 -1.42 -17.34 -0.96
CA LEU A 18 -1.08 -17.22 -2.36
C LEU A 18 0.39 -16.79 -2.39
N SER A 19 1.21 -17.58 -3.06
CA SER A 19 2.64 -17.34 -3.21
C SER A 19 2.85 -15.89 -3.60
N TYR A 20 3.87 -15.22 -3.06
CA TYR A 20 4.19 -13.82 -3.42
C TYR A 20 4.25 -13.62 -4.95
N ARG A 21 4.54 -14.70 -5.70
CA ARG A 21 4.50 -14.74 -7.16
C ARG A 21 3.08 -14.65 -7.73
N GLU A 22 2.13 -15.40 -7.19
CA GLU A 22 0.72 -15.36 -7.60
C GLU A 22 0.10 -13.99 -7.29
N GLN A 23 0.46 -13.39 -6.15
CA GLN A 23 0.03 -12.01 -5.82
C GLN A 23 0.55 -10.97 -6.82
N LEU A 24 1.71 -11.20 -7.43
CA LEU A 24 2.23 -10.34 -8.50
C LEU A 24 1.50 -10.55 -9.83
N GLU A 25 0.95 -11.73 -10.08
CA GLU A 25 0.18 -12.02 -11.30
C GLU A 25 -1.18 -11.32 -11.31
N PHE A 26 -1.78 -11.12 -10.13
CA PHE A 26 -3.02 -10.35 -9.98
C PHE A 26 -2.79 -8.84 -9.87
N LEU A 27 -1.56 -8.35 -10.03
CA LEU A 27 -1.29 -6.92 -10.02
C LEU A 27 -1.78 -6.26 -11.30
N ASN A 28 -2.48 -5.15 -11.12
CA ASN A 28 -2.85 -4.30 -12.23
C ASN A 28 -1.64 -3.53 -12.78
N PRO A 29 -1.60 -3.22 -14.10
CA PRO A 29 -0.50 -2.50 -14.73
C PRO A 29 -0.18 -1.12 -14.14
N ILE A 30 -1.17 -0.48 -13.50
CA ILE A 30 -1.06 0.84 -12.87
C ILE A 30 -0.34 0.77 -11.50
N ALA A 31 -0.04 -0.42 -10.98
CA ALA A 31 0.58 -0.61 -9.67
C ALA A 31 2.09 -0.26 -9.65
N GLN A 32 2.43 0.95 -10.10
CA GLN A 32 3.77 1.54 -10.05
C GLN A 32 3.68 2.86 -9.28
N PRO A 33 4.51 3.09 -8.24
CA PRO A 33 5.60 2.26 -7.72
C PRO A 33 5.12 1.19 -6.72
N LEU A 34 5.56 -0.06 -6.93
CA LEU A 34 5.29 -1.18 -6.03
C LEU A 34 6.23 -1.16 -4.82
N ALA A 35 5.67 -1.24 -3.62
CA ALA A 35 6.44 -1.32 -2.38
C ALA A 35 7.17 -2.68 -2.26
N SER A 36 8.44 -2.63 -1.88
CA SER A 36 9.21 -3.85 -1.56
C SER A 36 8.61 -4.58 -0.36
N ARG A 37 8.80 -5.90 -0.25
CA ARG A 37 8.29 -6.72 0.88
C ARG A 37 8.63 -6.12 2.26
N LYS A 38 9.83 -5.55 2.41
CA LYS A 38 10.26 -4.88 3.65
C LYS A 38 9.45 -3.61 3.93
N LEU A 39 9.19 -2.79 2.92
CA LEU A 39 8.39 -1.56 3.03
C LEU A 39 6.91 -1.87 3.26
N THR A 40 6.35 -2.85 2.55
CA THR A 40 4.97 -3.30 2.74
C THR A 40 4.68 -3.68 4.18
N ARG A 41 5.54 -4.48 4.81
CA ARG A 41 5.40 -4.84 6.24
C ARG A 41 5.44 -3.62 7.16
N LYS A 42 6.28 -2.62 6.87
CA LYS A 42 6.35 -1.37 7.64
C LYS A 42 5.09 -0.53 7.46
N LEU A 43 4.61 -0.37 6.22
CA LEU A 43 3.38 0.35 5.90
C LEU A 43 2.17 -0.27 6.59
N LEU A 44 2.02 -1.59 6.52
CA LEU A 44 0.93 -2.31 7.21
C LEU A 44 1.00 -2.15 8.74
N LYS A 45 2.20 -2.18 9.34
CA LYS A 45 2.38 -1.88 10.78
C LYS A 45 1.98 -0.43 11.10
N CYS A 46 2.35 0.54 10.27
CA CYS A 46 1.95 1.94 10.43
C CYS A 46 0.41 2.10 10.32
N ILE A 47 -0.22 1.46 9.34
CA ILE A 47 -1.68 1.45 9.16
C ILE A 47 -2.38 0.84 10.38
N ARG A 48 -1.87 -0.28 10.92
CA ARG A 48 -2.44 -0.89 12.13
C ARG A 48 -2.35 0.05 13.34
N LYS A 49 -1.24 0.78 13.50
CA LYS A 49 -1.08 1.79 14.57
C LYS A 49 -2.00 2.99 14.37
N ALA A 50 -2.00 3.59 13.18
CA ALA A 50 -2.83 4.77 12.89
C ALA A 50 -4.34 4.46 12.92
N THR A 51 -4.75 3.21 12.68
CA THR A 51 -6.13 2.75 12.90
C THR A 51 -6.53 2.91 14.37
N ARG A 52 -5.65 2.55 15.32
CA ARG A 52 -5.91 2.70 16.76
C ARG A 52 -6.07 4.17 17.16
N HIS A 53 -5.32 5.06 16.52
CA HIS A 53 -5.41 6.51 16.71
C HIS A 53 -6.54 7.19 15.90
N LYS A 54 -7.35 6.42 15.14
CA LYS A 54 -8.45 6.93 14.28
C LYS A 54 -8.02 7.99 13.25
N GLN A 55 -6.74 7.98 12.85
CA GLN A 55 -6.17 8.92 11.88
C GLN A 55 -6.19 8.39 10.44
N ILE A 56 -6.90 7.29 10.18
CA ILE A 56 -6.97 6.67 8.85
C ILE A 56 -8.30 6.98 8.20
N ARG A 57 -8.24 7.34 6.92
CA ARG A 57 -9.38 7.41 6.01
C ARG A 57 -9.35 6.21 5.10
N ARG A 58 -10.49 5.58 4.87
CA ARG A 58 -10.57 4.32 4.10
C ARG A 58 -11.57 4.52 2.96
N GLY A 59 -11.14 4.13 1.76
CA GLY A 59 -11.97 4.13 0.57
C GLY A 59 -11.79 5.36 -0.32
N VAL A 60 -12.14 5.19 -1.59
CA VAL A 60 -11.88 6.15 -2.68
C VAL A 60 -12.51 7.51 -2.40
N LYS A 61 -13.80 7.55 -2.03
CA LYS A 61 -14.53 8.81 -1.77
C LYS A 61 -13.94 9.62 -0.62
N GLU A 62 -13.46 8.94 0.43
CA GLU A 62 -12.83 9.62 1.57
C GLU A 62 -11.46 10.18 1.20
N VAL A 63 -10.65 9.38 0.49
CA VAL A 63 -9.32 9.78 0.02
C VAL A 63 -9.43 10.99 -0.91
N GLN A 64 -10.35 10.99 -1.87
CA GLN A 64 -10.62 12.14 -2.73
C GLN A 64 -10.97 13.40 -1.92
N LYS A 65 -11.84 13.28 -0.90
CA LYS A 65 -12.23 14.42 -0.07
C LYS A 65 -11.04 14.98 0.72
N PHE A 66 -10.18 14.12 1.23
CA PHE A 66 -8.98 14.51 1.98
C PHE A 66 -7.95 15.20 1.08
N ILE A 67 -7.69 14.60 -0.09
CA ILE A 67 -6.86 15.20 -1.13
C ILE A 67 -7.41 16.57 -1.45
N ASN A 68 -8.72 16.71 -1.72
CA ASN A 68 -9.38 17.99 -2.03
C ASN A 68 -9.26 19.06 -0.94
N LYS A 69 -9.31 18.66 0.33
CA LYS A 69 -9.07 19.54 1.47
C LYS A 69 -7.62 20.01 1.61
N GLY A 70 -6.68 19.38 0.90
CA GLY A 70 -5.26 19.72 0.96
C GLY A 70 -4.57 19.23 2.24
N GLU A 71 -5.16 18.24 2.92
CA GLU A 71 -4.49 17.61 4.05
C GLU A 71 -3.29 16.79 3.53
N LYS A 72 -2.14 16.91 4.21
CA LYS A 72 -0.90 16.24 3.82
C LYS A 72 -0.82 14.86 4.47
N GLY A 73 -0.43 13.85 3.71
CA GLY A 73 -0.33 12.48 4.20
C GLY A 73 0.28 11.54 3.17
N ILE A 74 0.27 10.24 3.50
CA ILE A 74 0.69 9.17 2.60
C ILE A 74 -0.52 8.36 2.14
N THR A 75 -0.61 8.12 0.84
CA THR A 75 -1.66 7.27 0.25
C THR A 75 -1.11 5.87 -0.01
N VAL A 76 -1.76 4.86 0.56
CA VAL A 76 -1.42 3.46 0.29
C VAL A 76 -2.52 2.86 -0.58
N LEU A 77 -2.14 2.38 -1.76
CA LEU A 77 -3.05 1.80 -2.75
C LEU A 77 -2.81 0.29 -2.82
N ALA A 78 -3.88 -0.45 -3.09
CA ALA A 78 -3.80 -1.88 -3.36
C ALA A 78 -3.64 -2.11 -4.86
N GLY A 79 -2.77 -3.04 -5.25
CA GLY A 79 -2.51 -3.37 -6.65
C GLY A 79 -3.41 -4.47 -7.22
N ASP A 80 -4.11 -5.22 -6.35
CA ASP A 80 -5.00 -6.34 -6.67
C ASP A 80 -6.49 -5.93 -6.80
N THR A 81 -6.79 -4.63 -6.67
CA THR A 81 -8.19 -4.16 -6.73
C THR A 81 -8.72 -4.14 -8.15
N LEU A 82 -9.82 -4.88 -8.37
CA LEU A 82 -10.69 -4.78 -9.54
C LEU A 82 -11.94 -3.98 -9.12
N PRO A 83 -12.48 -3.06 -9.93
CA PRO A 83 -12.07 -2.59 -11.26
C PRO A 83 -11.07 -1.42 -11.22
N ILE A 84 -10.31 -1.27 -12.32
CA ILE A 84 -9.23 -0.27 -12.43
C ILE A 84 -9.74 1.17 -12.50
N ASP A 85 -10.93 1.37 -13.08
CA ASP A 85 -11.56 2.68 -13.28
C ASP A 85 -11.86 3.41 -11.97
N VAL A 86 -12.04 2.65 -10.89
CA VAL A 86 -12.45 3.20 -9.60
C VAL A 86 -11.29 3.85 -8.85
N TYR A 87 -10.03 3.52 -9.13
CA TYR A 87 -8.89 4.08 -8.40
C TYR A 87 -7.80 4.69 -9.30
N CYS A 88 -7.90 4.58 -10.63
CA CYS A 88 -6.95 5.14 -11.59
C CYS A 88 -6.73 6.66 -11.49
N HIS A 89 -7.74 7.39 -11.00
CA HIS A 89 -7.67 8.85 -10.83
C HIS A 89 -6.96 9.28 -9.54
N ILE A 90 -6.80 8.39 -8.55
CA ILE A 90 -6.19 8.75 -7.25
C ILE A 90 -4.70 9.10 -7.39
N PRO A 91 -3.87 8.30 -8.09
CA PRO A 91 -2.45 8.63 -8.28
C PRO A 91 -2.24 9.98 -8.96
N ILE A 92 -3.04 10.27 -9.99
CA ILE A 92 -3.00 11.55 -10.72
C ILE A 92 -3.28 12.71 -9.75
N MET A 93 -4.33 12.61 -8.93
CA MET A 93 -4.63 13.63 -7.92
C MET A 93 -3.54 13.73 -6.83
N CYS A 94 -2.85 12.63 -6.53
CA CYS A 94 -1.71 12.64 -5.60
C CYS A 94 -0.51 13.38 -6.21
N GLU A 95 -0.23 13.22 -7.50
CA GLU A 95 0.85 13.92 -8.19
C GLU A 95 0.61 15.43 -8.27
N ASP A 96 -0.61 15.85 -8.62
CA ASP A 96 -1.00 17.28 -8.67
C ASP A 96 -0.75 18.00 -7.34
N ARG A 97 -0.89 17.28 -6.21
CA ARG A 97 -0.70 17.83 -4.86
C ARG A 97 0.62 17.40 -4.22
N SER A 98 1.49 16.74 -4.97
CA SER A 98 2.80 16.23 -4.51
C SER A 98 2.70 15.37 -3.24
N LEU A 99 1.68 14.51 -3.16
CA LEU A 99 1.47 13.57 -2.05
C LEU A 99 2.18 12.23 -2.34
N PRO A 100 3.00 11.72 -1.38
CA PRO A 100 3.64 10.43 -1.55
C PRO A 100 2.60 9.30 -1.57
N TYR A 101 2.68 8.44 -2.58
CA TYR A 101 1.86 7.24 -2.71
C TYR A 101 2.71 5.98 -2.90
N ALA A 102 2.16 4.83 -2.49
CA ALA A 102 2.80 3.53 -2.69
C ALA A 102 1.76 2.44 -2.94
N TYR A 103 2.06 1.54 -3.87
CA TYR A 103 1.25 0.35 -4.12
C TYR A 103 1.70 -0.82 -3.26
N VAL A 104 0.73 -1.53 -2.71
CA VAL A 104 0.91 -2.77 -1.97
C VAL A 104 0.25 -3.91 -2.77
N PRO A 105 0.92 -5.06 -2.91
CA PRO A 105 0.43 -6.14 -3.77
C PRO A 105 -0.92 -6.72 -3.36
N SER A 106 -1.25 -6.75 -2.07
CA SER A 106 -2.59 -7.13 -1.63
C SER A 106 -3.09 -6.31 -0.46
N LYS A 107 -4.41 -6.12 -0.44
CA LYS A 107 -5.14 -5.45 0.64
C LYS A 107 -5.20 -6.26 1.94
N THR A 108 -4.79 -7.52 1.91
CA THR A 108 -4.91 -8.49 3.02
C THR A 108 -3.75 -8.42 4.01
#